data_AF-A0A937EVC2-F1
#
_entry.id   AF-A0A937EVC2-F1
#
_cell.length_a   1.000
_cell.length_b   1.000
_cell.length_c   1.000
_cell.angle_alpha   90.00
_cell.angle_beta   90.00
_cell.angle_gamma   90.00
#
_symmetry.space_group_name_H-M   'P 1'
#
loop_
_entity.id
_entity.type
_entity.pdbx_description
1 polymer ?
#
loop_
_entity_poly.entity_id
_entity_poly.type
_entity_poly.pdbx_seq_one_letter_code
_entity_poly.pdbx_strand_id
1 'polypeptide(L)'
;MLRIAESVVCPPTVSEYHAMKILTLQTLQGPNCWSIYSHHLVELHLDLEELDTVLTHEVSGFYAGLVKLLPGLAAHGCATDYSDKFLEQVQVGVLMPEVIKHVALELQILAGMPVEFGQTCAAAIAGVYRVAVEYQDERAGRFAVRAAVDIVQSLCDRGEYPAQDLAQDLADLRRIRAESAYPDLGARNFAQARRSTIAIMGRNYRTTTARLITHLFRYIGQTVRHTTSESADVTALRPRSCQRPRSSKGESAPDVAILETSASDIVRSGLMVDQVTTSVILDLPQTPLGFVNTPEDLIQVEGVVVEATLPQGYVVLNADEPLIVSTAQRASARIAYFSMNTLNPVIWEHIRQGGIVAVYEDGYLSVIDGTRIIRVEQVSNVPTTLHGLTPVLIGETLAAILVAYVQGISVPNIRAALKTYVGSTRPLSHPLIASDGRTEPWSSNYNLLDQPCS
;
A
#
# COMPACT_ATOMS: atom_id res chain seq x y z
N MET A 1 46.52 47.31 13.97
CA MET A 1 46.13 47.19 12.54
C MET A 1 46.48 45.79 12.05
N LEU A 2 45.61 44.80 12.31
CA LEU A 2 45.68 43.51 11.61
C LEU A 2 44.45 43.41 10.72
N ARG A 3 44.70 43.36 9.40
CA ARG A 3 43.70 43.03 8.38
C ARG A 3 43.48 41.53 8.41
N ILE A 4 42.25 41.11 8.62
CA ILE A 4 41.80 39.74 8.38
C ILE A 4 41.57 39.63 6.87
N ALA A 5 42.31 38.75 6.21
CA ALA A 5 42.09 38.42 4.81
C ALA A 5 40.93 37.41 4.76
N GLU A 6 39.80 37.81 4.18
CA GLU A 6 38.75 36.88 3.77
C GLU A 6 39.29 36.04 2.60
N SER A 7 39.50 34.75 2.87
CA SER A 7 39.79 33.78 1.82
C SER A 7 38.51 33.53 1.03
N VAL A 8 38.44 34.10 -0.16
CA VAL A 8 37.50 33.69 -1.21
C VAL A 8 37.81 32.22 -1.53
N VAL A 9 36.96 31.31 -1.09
CA VAL A 9 37.00 29.91 -1.50
C VAL A 9 36.47 29.86 -2.93
N CYS A 10 37.35 29.61 -3.91
CA CYS A 10 36.93 29.29 -5.26
C CYS A 10 36.07 28.01 -5.25
N PRO A 11 34.98 27.94 -6.03
CA PRO A 11 34.26 26.69 -6.22
C PRO A 11 35.20 25.62 -6.80
N PRO A 12 35.04 24.34 -6.45
CA PRO A 12 35.90 23.28 -6.93
C PRO A 12 35.92 23.27 -8.46
N THR A 13 37.12 23.36 -9.02
CA THR A 13 37.39 23.16 -10.45
C THR A 13 37.14 21.69 -10.78
N VAL A 14 36.08 21.42 -11.58
CA VAL A 14 35.72 20.15 -12.23
C VAL A 14 36.24 18.92 -11.46
N SER A 15 35.67 18.69 -10.28
CA SER A 15 35.73 17.39 -9.63
C SER A 15 34.60 16.56 -10.24
N GLU A 16 34.92 15.38 -10.80
CA GLU A 16 33.88 14.39 -11.11
C GLU A 16 33.13 14.12 -9.80
N TYR A 17 31.86 14.50 -9.73
CA TYR A 17 31.04 14.13 -8.58
C TYR A 17 30.93 12.60 -8.55
N HIS A 18 30.95 12.00 -7.38
CA HIS A 18 30.53 10.60 -7.27
C HIS A 18 29.11 10.45 -7.85
N ALA A 19 28.96 9.52 -8.79
CA ALA A 19 27.70 9.33 -9.50
C ALA A 19 26.56 8.96 -8.52
N MET A 20 25.40 9.60 -8.69
CA MET A 20 24.18 9.27 -7.95
C MET A 20 23.89 7.77 -8.05
N LYS A 21 23.43 7.16 -6.95
CA LYS A 21 23.17 5.71 -6.90
C LYS A 21 21.69 5.41 -6.80
N ILE A 22 21.19 4.62 -7.74
CA ILE A 22 19.87 4.01 -7.66
C ILE A 22 19.93 2.88 -6.63
N LEU A 23 19.43 3.13 -5.42
CA LEU A 23 19.40 2.14 -4.34
C LEU A 23 18.30 1.11 -4.58
N THR A 24 17.13 1.55 -5.04
CA THR A 24 15.99 0.69 -5.33
C THR A 24 15.16 1.28 -6.45
N LEU A 25 14.61 0.41 -7.30
CA LEU A 25 13.65 0.78 -8.34
C LEU A 25 12.52 -0.25 -8.33
N GLN A 26 11.37 0.18 -7.83
CA GLN A 26 10.19 -0.67 -7.69
C GLN A 26 8.98 -0.09 -8.41
N THR A 27 7.99 -0.93 -8.65
CA THR A 27 6.79 -0.60 -9.40
C THR A 27 5.58 -0.80 -8.52
N LEU A 28 4.76 0.23 -8.40
CA LEU A 28 3.55 0.28 -7.61
C LEU A 28 2.35 0.17 -8.55
N GLN A 29 1.45 -0.77 -8.22
CA GLN A 29 0.20 -1.00 -8.92
C GLN A 29 -0.99 -0.80 -7.97
N GLY A 30 -2.01 -0.10 -8.45
CA GLY A 30 -3.17 0.28 -7.66
C GLY A 30 -2.88 1.39 -6.64
N PRO A 31 -3.83 1.65 -5.71
CA PRO A 31 -3.67 2.63 -4.64
C PRO A 31 -2.39 2.37 -3.84
N ASN A 32 -1.63 3.43 -3.54
CA ASN A 32 -0.33 3.30 -2.91
C ASN A 32 -0.03 4.51 -2.00
N CYS A 33 1.11 4.49 -1.33
CA CYS A 33 1.48 5.50 -0.34
C CYS A 33 1.68 6.92 -0.91
N TRP A 34 1.89 7.05 -2.22
CA TRP A 34 2.01 8.34 -2.91
C TRP A 34 0.65 8.88 -3.35
N SER A 35 -0.20 7.99 -3.87
CA SER A 35 -1.51 8.37 -4.38
C SER A 35 -2.47 7.18 -4.38
N ILE A 36 -3.70 7.45 -3.96
CA ILE A 36 -4.81 6.51 -4.10
C ILE A 36 -5.50 6.60 -5.47
N TYR A 37 -5.10 7.57 -6.30
CA TYR A 37 -5.69 7.83 -7.63
C TYR A 37 -4.73 7.47 -8.77
N SER A 38 -3.43 7.71 -8.57
CA SER A 38 -2.36 7.40 -9.53
C SER A 38 -1.84 6.00 -9.25
N HIS A 39 -2.38 5.04 -10.00
CA HIS A 39 -2.25 3.61 -9.71
C HIS A 39 -1.02 2.94 -10.32
N HIS A 40 -0.28 3.60 -11.21
CA HIS A 40 0.86 2.99 -11.90
C HIS A 40 2.08 3.89 -11.75
N LEU A 41 2.87 3.64 -10.71
CA LEU A 41 4.03 4.47 -10.37
C LEU A 41 5.31 3.64 -10.35
N VAL A 42 6.39 4.18 -10.90
CA VAL A 42 7.74 3.73 -10.62
C VAL A 42 8.27 4.55 -9.47
N GLU A 43 8.71 3.87 -8.41
CA GLU A 43 9.36 4.50 -7.27
C GLU A 43 10.86 4.20 -7.31
N LEU A 44 11.64 5.28 -7.30
CA LEU A 44 13.09 5.31 -7.22
C LEU A 44 13.51 5.77 -5.83
N HIS A 45 14.41 5.01 -5.19
CA HIS A 45 15.20 5.50 -4.07
C HIS A 45 16.59 5.85 -4.59
N LEU A 46 16.98 7.11 -4.43
CA LEU A 46 18.17 7.69 -5.02
C LEU A 46 19.07 8.24 -3.92
N ASP A 47 20.31 7.77 -3.85
CA ASP A 47 21.38 8.41 -3.08
C ASP A 47 22.03 9.48 -3.96
N LEU A 48 22.01 10.74 -3.51
CA LEU A 48 22.62 11.84 -4.23
C LEU A 48 24.14 11.92 -4.06
N GLU A 49 24.72 11.15 -3.12
CA GLU A 49 26.14 11.18 -2.82
C GLU A 49 26.64 12.63 -2.60
N GLU A 50 27.62 13.09 -3.37
CA GLU A 50 28.19 14.45 -3.25
C GLU A 50 27.28 15.56 -3.78
N LEU A 51 26.21 15.21 -4.50
CA LEU A 51 25.20 16.15 -4.99
C LEU A 51 24.09 16.40 -3.95
N ASP A 52 24.14 15.75 -2.77
CA ASP A 52 23.23 16.13 -1.70
C ASP A 52 23.46 17.60 -1.33
N THR A 53 22.36 18.34 -1.16
CA THR A 53 22.34 19.81 -0.96
C THR A 53 22.79 20.69 -2.13
N VAL A 54 23.32 20.14 -3.23
CA VAL A 54 23.72 20.91 -4.41
C VAL A 54 22.49 21.27 -5.25
N LEU A 55 22.29 22.56 -5.50
CA LEU A 55 21.18 23.08 -6.29
C LEU A 55 21.56 23.25 -7.77
N THR A 56 20.56 23.15 -8.64
CA THR A 56 20.73 23.28 -10.10
C THR A 56 21.42 24.56 -10.58
N HIS A 57 21.30 25.67 -9.84
CA HIS A 57 21.95 26.95 -10.20
C HIS A 57 23.45 26.98 -9.85
N GLU A 58 23.90 26.11 -8.95
CA GLU A 58 25.30 25.99 -8.55
C GLU A 58 26.10 25.13 -9.54
N VAL A 59 25.40 24.35 -10.37
CA VAL A 59 25.99 23.47 -11.37
C VAL A 59 26.17 24.22 -12.69
N SER A 60 27.42 24.46 -13.05
CA SER A 60 27.79 25.19 -14.27
C SER A 60 27.26 24.50 -15.53
N GLY A 61 26.56 25.26 -16.38
CA GLY A 61 26.05 24.77 -17.66
C GLY A 61 24.79 23.90 -17.57
N PHE A 62 24.34 23.50 -16.38
CA PHE A 62 23.22 22.58 -16.19
C PHE A 62 21.93 23.06 -16.86
N TYR A 63 21.49 24.29 -16.55
CA TYR A 63 20.26 24.85 -17.10
C TYR A 63 20.30 24.94 -18.63
N ALA A 64 21.40 25.46 -19.19
CA ALA A 64 21.55 25.60 -20.64
C ALA A 64 21.56 24.23 -21.34
N GLY A 65 22.22 23.24 -20.75
CA GLY A 65 22.21 21.85 -21.22
C GLY A 65 20.82 21.24 -21.20
N LEU A 66 20.10 21.36 -20.08
CA LEU A 66 18.75 20.80 -19.91
C LEU A 66 17.76 21.37 -20.93
N VAL A 67 17.69 22.70 -21.08
CA VAL A 67 16.77 23.36 -22.02
C VAL A 67 17.09 23.02 -23.48
N LYS A 68 18.39 22.93 -23.82
CA LYS A 68 18.82 22.52 -25.15
C LYS A 68 18.43 21.07 -25.45
N LEU A 69 18.55 20.19 -24.46
CA LEU A 69 18.30 18.76 -24.59
C LEU A 69 16.80 18.42 -24.65
N LEU A 70 16.01 19.02 -23.74
CA LEU A 70 14.59 18.73 -23.54
C LEU A 70 13.78 20.05 -23.50
N PRO A 71 13.61 20.72 -24.64
CA PRO A 71 12.90 22.01 -24.70
C PRO A 71 11.40 21.90 -24.32
N GLY A 72 10.81 20.69 -24.40
CA GLY A 72 9.41 20.45 -24.04
C GLY A 72 9.10 20.64 -22.55
N LEU A 73 10.12 20.60 -21.68
CA LEU A 73 10.00 20.91 -20.25
C LEU A 73 9.45 22.31 -19.96
N ALA A 74 9.50 23.23 -20.93
CA ALA A 74 8.90 24.57 -20.80
C ALA A 74 7.35 24.57 -20.78
N ALA A 75 6.73 23.55 -21.38
CA ALA A 75 5.27 23.41 -21.45
C ALA A 75 4.76 22.16 -20.72
N HIS A 76 5.66 21.46 -20.03
CA HIS A 76 5.36 20.26 -19.27
C HIS A 76 4.52 20.60 -18.03
N GLY A 77 3.46 19.84 -17.79
CA GLY A 77 2.65 19.93 -16.58
C GLY A 77 2.81 18.67 -15.73
N CYS A 78 3.14 18.84 -14.46
CA CYS A 78 3.09 17.78 -13.46
C CYS A 78 1.86 18.00 -12.57
N ALA A 79 0.99 17.00 -12.41
CA ALA A 79 -0.29 17.12 -11.72
C ALA A 79 -0.16 17.54 -10.23
N THR A 80 1.02 17.32 -9.62
CA THR A 80 1.32 17.74 -8.25
C THR A 80 1.83 19.17 -8.14
N ASP A 81 2.28 19.76 -9.26
CA ASP A 81 2.96 21.03 -9.28
C ASP A 81 1.96 22.11 -9.65
N TYR A 82 1.75 23.06 -8.75
CA TYR A 82 0.76 24.12 -8.92
C TYR A 82 1.21 25.23 -9.90
N SER A 83 2.32 25.05 -10.62
CA SER A 83 2.88 26.07 -11.51
C SER A 83 3.52 25.48 -12.76
N ASP A 84 3.16 26.01 -13.94
CA ASP A 84 3.78 25.73 -15.25
C ASP A 84 5.19 26.36 -15.39
N LYS A 85 5.93 26.50 -14.28
CA LYS A 85 7.15 27.30 -14.15
C LYS A 85 8.37 26.47 -13.74
N PHE A 86 8.35 25.17 -14.04
CA PHE A 86 9.43 24.26 -13.66
C PHE A 86 10.82 24.75 -14.10
N LEU A 87 10.98 25.19 -15.36
CA LEU A 87 12.27 25.73 -15.82
C LEU A 87 12.71 26.99 -15.08
N GLU A 88 11.78 27.86 -14.64
CA GLU A 88 12.11 29.00 -13.78
C GLU A 88 12.63 28.53 -12.42
N GLN A 89 12.04 27.47 -11.85
CA GLN A 89 12.52 26.87 -10.60
C GLN A 89 13.92 26.27 -10.77
N VAL A 90 14.23 25.62 -11.89
CA VAL A 90 15.58 25.12 -12.18
C VAL A 90 16.60 26.27 -12.26
N GLN A 91 16.24 27.43 -12.80
CA GLN A 91 17.11 28.61 -12.79
C GLN A 91 17.34 29.17 -11.38
N VAL A 92 16.30 29.18 -10.54
CA VAL A 92 16.39 29.64 -9.14
C VAL A 92 17.18 28.66 -8.28
N GLY A 93 17.05 27.35 -8.54
CA GLY A 93 17.69 26.28 -7.78
C GLY A 93 16.68 25.28 -7.22
N VAL A 94 16.75 24.06 -7.71
CA VAL A 94 16.08 22.89 -7.13
C VAL A 94 17.09 21.76 -6.93
N LEU A 95 16.72 20.73 -6.18
CA LEU A 95 17.55 19.53 -6.02
C LEU A 95 17.38 18.58 -7.20
N MET A 96 18.39 17.76 -7.47
CA MET A 96 18.41 16.81 -8.59
C MET A 96 17.24 15.81 -8.65
N PRO A 97 16.69 15.27 -7.53
CA PRO A 97 15.53 14.39 -7.57
C PRO A 97 14.31 15.03 -8.25
N GLU A 98 14.14 16.34 -8.08
CA GLU A 98 13.05 17.10 -8.70
C GLU A 98 13.24 17.20 -10.21
N VAL A 99 14.47 17.40 -10.67
CA VAL A 99 14.77 17.40 -12.10
C VAL A 99 14.59 16.01 -12.70
N ILE A 100 15.04 14.96 -12.02
CA ILE A 100 14.89 13.56 -12.45
C ILE A 100 13.41 13.21 -12.63
N LYS A 101 12.53 13.63 -11.72
CA LYS A 101 11.07 13.48 -11.83
C LYS A 101 10.55 14.02 -13.16
N HIS A 102 10.81 15.30 -13.45
CA HIS A 102 10.33 15.97 -14.65
C HIS A 102 10.94 15.43 -15.94
N VAL A 103 12.25 15.12 -15.93
CA VAL A 103 12.93 14.49 -17.07
C VAL A 103 12.32 13.12 -17.38
N ALA A 104 12.06 12.29 -16.36
CA ALA A 104 11.44 10.98 -16.56
C ALA A 104 10.02 11.05 -17.13
N LEU A 105 9.21 12.02 -16.70
CA LEU A 105 7.88 12.26 -17.28
C LEU A 105 8.01 12.72 -18.74
N GLU A 106 8.89 13.69 -19.02
CA GLU A 106 9.09 14.23 -20.37
C GLU A 106 9.57 13.18 -21.37
N LEU A 107 10.49 12.29 -20.99
CA LEU A 107 10.94 11.19 -21.85
C LEU A 107 9.78 10.27 -22.27
N GLN A 108 8.86 9.98 -21.35
CA GLN A 108 7.67 9.18 -21.66
C GLN A 108 6.71 9.94 -22.59
N ILE A 109 6.49 11.23 -22.36
CA ILE A 109 5.65 12.09 -23.21
C ILE A 109 6.23 12.18 -24.63
N LEU A 110 7.54 12.35 -24.79
CA LEU A 110 8.22 12.39 -26.09
C LEU A 110 8.19 11.04 -26.84
N ALA A 111 8.05 9.93 -26.11
CA ALA A 111 7.76 8.61 -26.66
C ALA A 111 6.25 8.40 -26.95
N GLY A 112 5.41 9.38 -26.60
CA GLY A 112 3.97 9.45 -26.79
C GLY A 112 3.17 8.61 -25.79
N MET A 113 3.72 8.40 -24.59
CA MET A 113 3.00 7.86 -23.44
C MET A 113 2.63 9.03 -22.51
N PRO A 114 1.40 9.59 -22.59
CA PRO A 114 1.01 10.68 -21.72
C PRO A 114 0.96 10.22 -20.26
N VAL A 115 1.68 10.94 -19.41
CA VAL A 115 1.80 10.75 -17.96
C VAL A 115 1.87 12.13 -17.32
N GLU A 116 1.33 12.29 -16.12
CA GLU A 116 1.20 13.61 -15.48
C GLU A 116 1.60 13.58 -14.01
N PHE A 117 1.50 12.45 -13.33
CA PHE A 117 1.83 12.38 -11.91
C PHE A 117 3.32 12.10 -11.69
N GLY A 118 3.97 12.96 -10.91
CA GLY A 118 5.23 12.65 -10.27
C GLY A 118 5.33 13.33 -8.92
N GLN A 119 6.09 12.77 -7.98
CA GLN A 119 6.33 13.39 -6.69
C GLN A 119 7.70 13.04 -6.14
N THR A 120 8.28 13.96 -5.37
CA THR A 120 9.56 13.78 -4.68
C THR A 120 9.38 14.00 -3.19
N CYS A 121 10.14 13.25 -2.38
CA CYS A 121 10.32 13.55 -0.97
C CYS A 121 11.70 13.08 -0.49
N ALA A 122 12.20 13.69 0.59
CA ALA A 122 13.37 13.17 1.28
C ALA A 122 13.03 11.82 1.94
N ALA A 123 14.00 10.90 2.00
CA ALA A 123 13.91 9.70 2.81
C ALA A 123 14.35 9.99 4.26
N ALA A 124 14.18 9.02 5.14
CA ALA A 124 14.66 9.12 6.52
C ALA A 124 16.21 9.11 6.62
N ILE A 125 16.90 8.60 5.60
CA ILE A 125 18.36 8.57 5.51
C ILE A 125 18.80 9.86 4.80
N ALA A 126 19.69 10.63 5.42
CA ALA A 126 20.26 11.84 4.83
C ALA A 126 20.95 11.53 3.49
N GLY A 127 20.81 12.43 2.51
CA GLY A 127 21.29 12.22 1.13
C GLY A 127 20.43 11.32 0.25
N VAL A 128 19.48 10.58 0.84
CA VAL A 128 18.60 9.67 0.10
C VAL A 128 17.23 10.31 -0.13
N TYR A 129 16.74 10.22 -1.36
CA TYR A 129 15.45 10.76 -1.78
C TYR A 129 14.61 9.67 -2.44
N ARG A 130 13.29 9.84 -2.34
CA ARG A 130 12.31 9.00 -3.03
C ARG A 130 11.65 9.81 -4.13
N VAL A 131 11.55 9.22 -5.31
CA VAL A 131 10.95 9.82 -6.51
C VAL A 131 9.93 8.85 -7.07
N ALA A 132 8.67 9.26 -7.14
CA ALA A 132 7.60 8.51 -7.79
C ALA A 132 7.24 9.15 -9.13
N VAL A 133 7.13 8.35 -10.18
CA VAL A 133 6.80 8.81 -11.54
C VAL A 133 5.77 7.88 -12.14
N GLU A 134 4.70 8.44 -12.70
CA GLU A 134 3.65 7.67 -13.38
C GLU A 134 4.16 6.97 -14.64
N TYR A 135 3.59 5.81 -14.96
CA TYR A 135 3.88 5.05 -16.17
C TYR A 135 2.61 4.50 -16.83
N GLN A 136 2.67 4.33 -18.16
CA GLN A 136 1.67 3.55 -18.91
C GLN A 136 2.10 2.10 -19.10
N ASP A 137 3.37 1.87 -19.42
CA ASP A 137 4.00 0.54 -19.46
C ASP A 137 5.12 0.47 -18.42
N GLU A 138 5.12 -0.58 -17.61
CA GLU A 138 6.07 -0.75 -16.52
C GLU A 138 7.53 -0.74 -17.00
N ARG A 139 7.80 -1.35 -18.16
CA ARG A 139 9.15 -1.38 -18.75
C ARG A 139 9.57 0.02 -19.17
N ALA A 140 8.65 0.79 -19.75
CA ALA A 140 8.90 2.15 -20.20
C ALA A 140 9.17 3.08 -19.01
N GLY A 141 8.34 3.04 -17.97
CA GLY A 141 8.55 3.86 -16.77
C GLY A 141 9.90 3.57 -16.10
N ARG A 142 10.25 2.29 -15.93
CA ARG A 142 11.54 1.89 -15.33
C ARG A 142 12.73 2.34 -16.18
N PHE A 143 12.60 2.29 -17.50
CA PHE A 143 13.61 2.78 -18.43
C PHE A 143 13.74 4.30 -18.32
N ALA A 144 12.64 5.03 -18.41
CA ALA A 144 12.62 6.49 -18.38
C ALA A 144 13.23 7.06 -17.09
N VAL A 145 12.94 6.46 -15.93
CA VAL A 145 13.52 6.89 -14.65
C VAL A 145 15.04 6.64 -14.60
N ARG A 146 15.53 5.53 -15.16
CA ARG A 146 16.98 5.26 -15.22
C ARG A 146 17.68 6.24 -16.17
N ALA A 147 17.15 6.40 -17.39
CA ALA A 147 17.66 7.34 -18.36
C ALA A 147 17.65 8.78 -17.81
N ALA A 148 16.63 9.16 -17.02
CA ALA A 148 16.58 10.46 -16.37
C ALA A 148 17.72 10.66 -15.35
N VAL A 149 18.06 9.64 -14.55
CA VAL A 149 19.23 9.70 -13.65
C VAL A 149 20.52 9.87 -14.45
N ASP A 150 20.69 9.11 -15.53
CA ASP A 150 21.89 9.17 -16.37
C ASP A 150 22.03 10.53 -17.08
N ILE A 151 20.92 11.08 -17.58
CA ILE A 151 20.86 12.41 -18.20
C ILE A 151 21.22 13.49 -17.18
N VAL A 152 20.59 13.48 -16.01
CA VAL A 152 20.83 14.49 -14.97
C VAL A 152 22.27 14.40 -14.45
N GLN A 153 22.81 13.19 -14.26
CA GLN A 153 24.22 13.01 -13.91
C GLN A 153 25.16 13.59 -14.97
N SER A 154 24.93 13.29 -16.25
CA SER A 154 25.76 13.83 -17.34
C SER A 154 25.68 15.36 -17.44
N LEU A 155 24.51 15.94 -17.19
CA LEU A 155 24.33 17.39 -17.12
C LEU A 155 25.09 17.99 -15.92
N CYS A 156 25.14 17.29 -14.77
CA CYS A 156 25.95 17.70 -13.62
C CYS A 156 27.45 17.67 -13.92
N ASP A 157 27.91 16.62 -14.58
CA ASP A 157 29.34 16.39 -14.81
C ASP A 157 29.89 17.26 -15.94
N ARG A 158 29.10 17.44 -17.02
CA ARG A 158 29.57 18.01 -18.30
C ARG A 158 28.73 19.17 -18.83
N GLY A 159 27.57 19.43 -18.25
CA GLY A 159 26.60 20.40 -18.78
C GLY A 159 25.93 19.96 -20.08
N GLU A 160 26.11 18.70 -20.51
CA GLU A 160 25.52 18.15 -21.73
C GLU A 160 25.25 16.64 -21.62
N TYR A 161 24.32 16.17 -22.44
CA TYR A 161 24.06 14.76 -22.70
C TYR A 161 24.11 14.52 -24.22
N PRO A 162 24.78 13.48 -24.73
CA PRO A 162 24.94 13.29 -26.17
C PRO A 162 23.60 13.12 -26.88
N ALA A 163 23.38 13.89 -27.95
CA ALA A 163 22.12 13.85 -28.70
C ALA A 163 21.83 12.47 -29.35
N GLN A 164 22.88 11.69 -29.64
CA GLN A 164 22.75 10.33 -30.17
C GLN A 164 22.20 9.38 -29.10
N ASP A 165 22.65 9.52 -27.85
CA ASP A 165 22.19 8.70 -26.73
C ASP A 165 20.72 9.01 -26.42
N LEU A 166 20.34 10.30 -26.38
CA LEU A 166 18.94 10.69 -26.22
C LEU A 166 18.05 10.14 -27.35
N ALA A 167 18.52 10.18 -28.59
CA ALA A 167 17.78 9.63 -29.72
C ALA A 167 17.59 8.11 -29.59
N GLN A 168 18.59 7.41 -29.06
CA GLN A 168 18.53 5.98 -28.78
C GLN A 168 17.54 5.68 -27.65
N ASP A 169 17.59 6.42 -26.53
CA ASP A 169 16.66 6.27 -25.41
C ASP A 169 15.20 6.45 -25.86
N LEU A 170 14.93 7.48 -26.66
CA LEU A 170 13.59 7.72 -27.21
C LEU A 170 13.17 6.63 -28.19
N ALA A 171 14.10 6.06 -28.97
CA ALA A 171 13.80 4.94 -29.86
C ALA A 171 13.43 3.67 -29.06
N ASP A 172 14.15 3.40 -27.98
CA ASP A 172 13.86 2.27 -27.09
C ASP A 172 12.53 2.42 -26.35
N LEU A 173 12.22 3.61 -25.83
CA LEU A 173 10.91 3.88 -25.23
C LEU A 173 9.77 3.71 -26.24
N ARG A 174 9.93 4.21 -27.47
CA ARG A 174 8.93 4.02 -28.54
C ARG A 174 8.77 2.57 -28.94
N ARG A 175 9.85 1.78 -28.93
CA ARG A 175 9.82 0.34 -29.16
C ARG A 175 9.06 -0.39 -28.06
N ILE A 176 9.35 -0.09 -26.79
CA ILE A 176 8.61 -0.65 -25.64
C ILE A 176 7.13 -0.34 -25.75
N ARG A 177 6.78 0.91 -26.09
CA ARG A 177 5.39 1.33 -26.33
C ARG A 177 4.72 0.53 -27.44
N ALA A 178 5.39 0.38 -28.60
CA ALA A 178 4.85 -0.36 -29.74
C ALA A 178 4.64 -1.85 -29.44
N GLU A 179 5.48 -2.45 -28.59
CA GLU A 179 5.32 -3.82 -28.11
C GLU A 179 4.25 -3.96 -27.02
N SER A 180 3.82 -2.85 -26.41
CA SER A 180 2.84 -2.89 -25.34
C SER A 180 1.46 -3.21 -25.89
N ALA A 181 0.79 -4.17 -25.26
CA ALA A 181 -0.60 -4.52 -25.56
C ALA A 181 -1.61 -3.68 -24.74
N TYR A 182 -1.14 -2.62 -24.07
CA TYR A 182 -2.02 -1.78 -23.26
C TYR A 182 -2.94 -0.96 -24.17
N PRO A 183 -4.27 -1.11 -24.05
CA PRO A 183 -5.17 -0.16 -24.68
C PRO A 183 -4.94 1.23 -24.07
N ASP A 184 -5.03 2.25 -24.91
CA ASP A 184 -5.10 3.66 -24.51
C ASP A 184 -5.96 3.78 -23.23
N LEU A 185 -5.40 4.32 -22.15
CA LEU A 185 -6.06 4.48 -20.84
C LEU A 185 -7.25 5.48 -20.88
N GLY A 186 -7.65 5.90 -22.08
CA GLY A 186 -8.84 6.70 -22.34
C GLY A 186 -10.12 5.95 -21.98
N ALA A 187 -10.83 6.48 -20.98
CA ALA A 187 -12.08 5.97 -20.42
C ALA A 187 -11.92 4.72 -19.54
N ARG A 188 -11.48 4.94 -18.29
CA ARG A 188 -11.74 4.04 -17.16
C ARG A 188 -13.25 3.94 -16.93
N ASN A 189 -13.91 3.04 -17.67
CA ASN A 189 -15.27 2.61 -17.32
C ASN A 189 -15.16 1.75 -16.07
N PHE A 190 -15.31 2.38 -14.90
CA PHE A 190 -15.63 1.73 -13.64
C PHE A 190 -17.04 1.14 -13.77
N ALA A 191 -17.18 0.05 -14.55
CA ALA A 191 -18.35 -0.78 -14.44
C ALA A 191 -18.30 -1.38 -13.04
N GLN A 192 -18.97 -0.68 -12.12
CA GLN A 192 -19.13 -0.99 -10.72
C GLN A 192 -19.58 -2.44 -10.62
N ALA A 193 -18.61 -3.34 -10.42
CA ALA A 193 -18.94 -4.72 -10.17
C ALA A 193 -19.70 -4.72 -8.86
N ARG A 194 -20.97 -5.13 -8.93
CA ARG A 194 -21.94 -5.30 -7.84
C ARG A 194 -21.49 -6.33 -6.77
N ARG A 195 -20.19 -6.59 -6.65
CA ARG A 195 -19.55 -7.69 -5.94
C ARG A 195 -18.89 -7.17 -4.67
N SER A 196 -18.93 -7.99 -3.63
CA SER A 196 -18.30 -7.66 -2.35
C SER A 196 -16.81 -7.93 -2.44
N THR A 197 -15.99 -6.91 -2.23
CA THR A 197 -14.54 -6.99 -2.20
C THR A 197 -14.07 -6.56 -0.83
N ILE A 198 -13.39 -7.45 -0.11
CA ILE A 198 -12.97 -7.25 1.28
C ILE A 198 -11.43 -7.26 1.31
N ALA A 199 -10.79 -6.20 1.78
CA ALA A 199 -9.35 -6.21 2.07
C ALA A 199 -9.11 -6.40 3.57
N ILE A 200 -8.20 -7.31 3.94
CA ILE A 200 -7.82 -7.57 5.32
C ILE A 200 -6.34 -7.25 5.47
N MET A 201 -6.06 -6.24 6.28
CA MET A 201 -4.74 -5.78 6.66
C MET A 201 -4.45 -6.12 8.13
N GLY A 202 -3.21 -6.51 8.37
CA GLY A 202 -2.70 -6.85 9.70
C GLY A 202 -1.29 -7.42 9.62
N ARG A 203 -0.56 -7.32 10.73
CA ARG A 203 0.71 -8.02 10.95
C ARG A 203 0.48 -9.52 11.07
N ASN A 204 -0.49 -9.93 11.89
CA ASN A 204 -0.78 -11.33 12.19
C ASN A 204 -2.22 -11.71 11.83
N TYR A 205 -2.51 -13.01 11.87
CA TYR A 205 -3.86 -13.59 11.82
C TYR A 205 -4.76 -13.25 10.62
N ARG A 206 -4.30 -12.46 9.64
CA ARG A 206 -5.00 -12.14 8.37
C ARG A 206 -5.61 -13.37 7.72
N THR A 207 -4.83 -14.44 7.56
CA THR A 207 -5.28 -15.69 6.94
C THR A 207 -6.32 -16.42 7.79
N THR A 208 -6.18 -16.39 9.11
CA THR A 208 -7.17 -16.97 10.03
C THR A 208 -8.51 -16.24 9.89
N THR A 209 -8.47 -14.92 9.89
CA THR A 209 -9.65 -14.05 9.79
C THR A 209 -10.29 -14.13 8.39
N ALA A 210 -9.47 -14.15 7.33
CA ALA A 210 -9.93 -14.37 5.96
C ALA A 210 -10.65 -15.71 5.79
N ARG A 211 -10.14 -16.79 6.41
CA ARG A 211 -10.78 -18.11 6.40
C ARG A 211 -12.07 -18.15 7.21
N LEU A 212 -12.12 -17.48 8.35
CA LEU A 212 -13.35 -17.35 9.14
C LEU A 212 -14.42 -16.59 8.33
N ILE A 213 -14.08 -15.43 7.76
CA ILE A 213 -14.99 -14.66 6.89
C ILE A 213 -15.43 -15.52 5.70
N THR A 214 -14.50 -16.24 5.06
CA THR A 214 -14.83 -17.19 3.98
C THR A 214 -15.87 -18.21 4.41
N HIS A 215 -15.74 -18.78 5.62
CA HIS A 215 -16.72 -19.72 6.16
C HIS A 215 -18.09 -19.08 6.41
N LEU A 216 -18.12 -17.87 6.98
CA LEU A 216 -19.38 -17.12 7.22
C LEU A 216 -20.17 -16.90 5.93
N PHE A 217 -19.50 -16.50 4.85
CA PHE A 217 -20.14 -16.29 3.55
C PHE A 217 -20.51 -17.59 2.84
N ARG A 218 -19.67 -18.63 2.90
CA ARG A 218 -20.00 -19.95 2.32
C ARG A 218 -21.17 -20.63 3.03
N TYR A 219 -21.34 -20.38 4.34
CA TYR A 219 -22.47 -20.90 5.10
C TYR A 219 -23.83 -20.47 4.53
N ILE A 220 -23.91 -19.26 3.97
CA ILE A 220 -25.13 -18.75 3.30
C ILE A 220 -25.17 -19.06 1.79
N GLY A 221 -24.30 -19.94 1.31
CA GLY A 221 -24.25 -20.40 -0.08
C GLY A 221 -23.54 -19.45 -1.05
N GLN A 222 -22.87 -18.40 -0.58
CA GLN A 222 -22.11 -17.51 -1.46
C GLN A 222 -20.78 -18.12 -1.90
N THR A 223 -20.41 -17.83 -3.15
CA THR A 223 -19.10 -18.21 -3.69
C THR A 223 -18.04 -17.21 -3.24
N VAL A 224 -17.01 -17.71 -2.56
CA VAL A 224 -15.93 -16.89 -2.00
C VAL A 224 -14.59 -17.35 -2.54
N ARG A 225 -13.79 -16.38 -3.01
CA ARG A 225 -12.37 -16.56 -3.34
C ARG A 225 -11.56 -15.61 -2.46
N HIS A 226 -10.51 -16.12 -1.83
CA HIS A 226 -9.56 -15.28 -1.11
C HIS A 226 -8.14 -15.53 -1.62
N THR A 227 -7.31 -14.49 -1.62
CA THR A 227 -5.87 -14.59 -1.93
C THR A 227 -5.06 -14.45 -0.65
N THR A 228 -4.11 -15.36 -0.46
CA THR A 228 -3.07 -15.21 0.57
C THR A 228 -1.86 -14.49 -0.02
N SER A 229 -1.02 -13.92 0.84
CA SER A 229 0.25 -13.29 0.46
C SER A 229 1.22 -14.22 -0.30
N GLU A 230 0.99 -15.53 -0.29
CA GLU A 230 1.79 -16.55 -1.00
C GLU A 230 1.15 -17.06 -2.31
N SER A 231 -0.12 -16.76 -2.57
CA SER A 231 -0.82 -17.28 -3.74
C SER A 231 -0.67 -16.35 -4.96
N ALA A 232 0.02 -16.81 -6.00
CA ALA A 232 0.31 -16.08 -7.24
C ALA A 232 -0.92 -15.80 -8.15
N ASP A 233 -2.13 -16.18 -7.72
CA ASP A 233 -3.36 -16.11 -8.53
C ASP A 233 -4.21 -14.84 -8.25
N VAL A 234 -3.54 -13.73 -7.91
CA VAL A 234 -4.17 -12.39 -7.76
C VAL A 234 -4.85 -11.95 -9.07
N THR A 235 -4.32 -12.38 -10.22
CA THR A 235 -4.89 -12.08 -11.55
C THR A 235 -6.34 -12.53 -11.69
N ALA A 236 -6.76 -13.60 -11.00
CA ALA A 236 -8.10 -14.16 -11.07
C ALA A 236 -9.18 -13.33 -10.31
N LEU A 237 -8.77 -12.29 -9.58
CA LEU A 237 -9.66 -11.35 -8.86
C LEU A 237 -9.80 -9.98 -9.56
N ARG A 238 -8.93 -9.67 -10.54
CA ARG A 238 -9.01 -8.38 -11.25
C ARG A 238 -10.27 -8.32 -12.14
N PRO A 239 -10.99 -7.19 -12.19
CA PRO A 239 -11.98 -6.94 -13.26
C PRO A 239 -11.32 -7.16 -14.63
N ARG A 240 -12.07 -7.75 -15.58
CA ARG A 240 -11.57 -8.12 -16.92
C ARG A 240 -10.89 -6.97 -17.69
N SER A 241 -11.13 -5.72 -17.34
CA SER A 241 -10.52 -4.53 -17.95
C SER A 241 -9.00 -4.41 -17.71
N CYS A 242 -8.47 -5.01 -16.63
CA CYS A 242 -7.05 -4.89 -16.26
C CYS A 242 -6.25 -6.20 -16.48
N GLN A 243 -6.88 -7.22 -17.06
CA GLN A 243 -6.24 -8.50 -17.36
C GLN A 243 -5.75 -8.51 -18.80
N ARG A 244 -4.49 -8.92 -19.03
CA ARG A 244 -4.08 -9.41 -20.36
C ARG A 244 -5.05 -10.52 -20.77
N PRO A 245 -5.52 -10.58 -22.03
CA PRO A 245 -6.38 -11.67 -22.48
C PRO A 245 -5.58 -12.97 -22.46
N ARG A 246 -5.58 -13.68 -21.33
CA ARG A 246 -5.08 -15.04 -21.22
C ARG A 246 -6.25 -16.01 -21.31
N SER A 247 -6.04 -17.02 -22.13
CA SER A 247 -6.96 -18.07 -22.52
C SER A 247 -7.22 -19.10 -21.41
N SER A 248 -7.68 -18.68 -20.22
CA SER A 248 -8.25 -19.63 -19.26
C SER A 248 -9.77 -19.70 -19.47
N LYS A 249 -10.26 -20.89 -19.82
CA LYS A 249 -11.67 -21.19 -20.00
C LYS A 249 -12.44 -20.93 -18.71
N GLY A 250 -13.37 -19.96 -18.73
CA GLY A 250 -14.72 -20.13 -18.18
C GLY A 250 -14.93 -20.35 -16.68
N GLU A 251 -14.17 -19.72 -15.78
CA GLU A 251 -14.59 -19.64 -14.37
C GLU A 251 -15.44 -18.39 -14.11
N SER A 252 -16.61 -18.58 -13.47
CA SER A 252 -17.45 -17.46 -13.02
C SER A 252 -16.74 -16.69 -11.91
N ALA A 253 -16.85 -15.36 -11.92
CA ALA A 253 -16.35 -14.53 -10.84
C ALA A 253 -17.11 -14.86 -9.52
N PRO A 254 -16.42 -14.83 -8.37
CA PRO A 254 -17.04 -15.09 -7.07
C PRO A 254 -18.01 -13.97 -6.66
N ASP A 255 -18.95 -14.27 -5.76
CA ASP A 255 -19.82 -13.28 -5.13
C ASP A 255 -19.03 -12.37 -4.18
N VAL A 256 -18.05 -12.97 -3.48
CA VAL A 256 -17.16 -12.29 -2.53
C VAL A 256 -15.70 -12.57 -2.85
N ALA A 257 -14.92 -11.50 -2.98
CA ALA A 257 -13.46 -11.54 -3.09
C ALA A 257 -12.84 -11.04 -1.79
N ILE A 258 -11.92 -11.81 -1.18
CA ILE A 258 -11.17 -11.39 0.01
C ILE A 258 -9.69 -11.28 -0.35
N LEU A 259 -9.07 -10.14 -0.05
CA LEU A 259 -7.67 -9.86 -0.32
C LEU A 259 -6.93 -9.68 0.99
N GLU A 260 -6.00 -10.59 1.29
CA GLU A 260 -5.04 -10.37 2.37
C GLU A 260 -3.95 -9.41 1.88
N THR A 261 -3.64 -8.39 2.66
CA THR A 261 -2.58 -7.42 2.37
C THR A 261 -1.86 -7.01 3.65
N SER A 262 -0.67 -6.43 3.54
CA SER A 262 0.11 -5.92 4.65
C SER A 262 0.69 -4.56 4.28
N ALA A 263 1.12 -3.79 5.27
CA ALA A 263 1.89 -2.57 5.02
C ALA A 263 3.09 -2.84 4.09
N SER A 264 3.75 -4.00 4.23
CA SER A 264 4.88 -4.40 3.37
C SER A 264 4.47 -4.61 1.93
N ASP A 265 3.29 -5.18 1.69
CA ASP A 265 2.77 -5.40 0.34
C ASP A 265 2.41 -4.07 -0.34
N ILE A 266 1.84 -3.13 0.42
CA ILE A 266 1.53 -1.77 -0.06
C ILE A 266 2.82 -0.99 -0.36
N VAL A 267 3.81 -1.04 0.53
CA VAL A 267 5.12 -0.38 0.33
C VAL A 267 5.85 -0.95 -0.90
N ARG A 268 5.78 -2.26 -1.11
CA ARG A 268 6.51 -2.93 -2.20
C ARG A 268 5.84 -2.78 -3.57
N SER A 269 4.51 -2.77 -3.59
CA SER A 269 3.76 -2.98 -4.84
C SER A 269 2.42 -2.27 -4.93
N GLY A 270 2.01 -1.50 -3.93
CA GLY A 270 0.67 -0.92 -3.84
C GLY A 270 -0.41 -1.95 -3.49
N LEU A 271 -1.65 -1.47 -3.43
CA LEU A 271 -2.84 -2.29 -3.20
C LEU A 271 -3.26 -2.95 -4.52
N MET A 272 -3.37 -4.27 -4.52
CA MET A 272 -3.61 -5.06 -5.74
C MET A 272 -4.96 -4.80 -6.45
N VAL A 273 -5.85 -4.02 -5.83
CA VAL A 273 -7.18 -3.65 -6.32
C VAL A 273 -7.39 -2.14 -6.15
N ASP A 274 -8.10 -1.54 -7.10
CA ASP A 274 -8.34 -0.09 -7.11
C ASP A 274 -9.24 0.37 -5.97
N GLN A 275 -10.27 -0.42 -5.65
CA GLN A 275 -11.25 -0.12 -4.63
C GLN A 275 -11.81 -1.38 -3.97
N VAL A 276 -12.24 -1.25 -2.72
CA VAL A 276 -12.89 -2.32 -1.95
C VAL A 276 -14.22 -1.86 -1.36
N THR A 277 -15.14 -2.79 -1.13
CA THR A 277 -16.41 -2.50 -0.43
C THR A 277 -16.23 -2.51 1.07
N THR A 278 -15.29 -3.30 1.58
CA THR A 278 -14.94 -3.31 3.00
C THR A 278 -13.44 -3.45 3.16
N SER A 279 -12.85 -2.68 4.07
CA SER A 279 -11.49 -2.92 4.53
C SER A 279 -11.47 -3.24 6.02
N VAL A 280 -10.47 -3.99 6.46
CA VAL A 280 -10.28 -4.39 7.84
C VAL A 280 -8.83 -4.13 8.22
N ILE A 281 -8.59 -3.45 9.34
CA ILE A 281 -7.26 -3.35 9.96
C ILE A 281 -7.33 -4.02 11.33
N LEU A 282 -6.60 -5.12 11.47
CA LEU A 282 -6.62 -5.99 12.66
C LEU A 282 -5.64 -5.53 13.74
N ASP A 283 -4.38 -5.36 13.34
CA ASP A 283 -3.24 -4.96 14.17
C ASP A 283 -2.19 -4.25 13.29
N LEU A 284 -1.34 -3.41 13.90
CA LEU A 284 -0.29 -2.67 13.19
C LEU A 284 1.06 -3.39 13.19
N PRO A 285 1.88 -3.41 12.13
CA PRO A 285 3.24 -3.95 12.18
C PRO A 285 4.16 -3.13 13.11
N GLN A 286 5.32 -3.71 13.43
CA GLN A 286 6.39 -2.98 14.10
C GLN A 286 7.18 -2.18 13.05
N THR A 287 7.64 -0.98 13.39
CA THR A 287 8.60 -0.21 12.60
C THR A 287 10.04 -0.55 13.02
N PRO A 288 11.05 -0.36 12.14
CA PRO A 288 10.96 0.16 10.78
C PRO A 288 10.51 -0.88 9.74
N LEU A 289 9.85 -0.40 8.67
CA LEU A 289 9.45 -1.21 7.52
C LEU A 289 9.74 -0.48 6.20
N GLY A 290 10.88 -0.78 5.58
CA GLY A 290 11.34 -0.04 4.40
C GLY A 290 11.59 1.43 4.74
N PHE A 291 10.85 2.36 4.11
CA PHE A 291 10.90 3.79 4.43
C PHE A 291 10.00 4.20 5.60
N VAL A 292 9.15 3.30 6.10
CA VAL A 292 8.23 3.57 7.22
C VAL A 292 9.02 3.50 8.52
N ASN A 293 9.28 4.66 9.12
CA ASN A 293 10.10 4.76 10.33
C ASN A 293 9.31 5.35 11.51
N THR A 294 8.27 6.14 11.23
CA THR A 294 7.44 6.79 12.22
C THR A 294 6.03 6.18 12.29
N PRO A 295 5.32 6.33 13.42
CA PRO A 295 3.90 5.99 13.51
C PRO A 295 3.05 6.71 12.45
N GLU A 296 3.42 7.94 12.10
CA GLU A 296 2.76 8.74 11.08
C GLU A 296 2.94 8.13 9.67
N ASP A 297 4.14 7.66 9.34
CA ASP A 297 4.40 6.92 8.09
C ASP A 297 3.52 5.68 8.02
N LEU A 298 3.34 4.98 9.15
CA LEU A 298 2.54 3.78 9.21
C LEU A 298 1.06 4.08 8.97
N ILE A 299 0.54 5.16 9.55
CA ILE A 299 -0.82 5.66 9.29
C ILE A 299 -1.00 5.99 7.81
N GLN A 300 0.02 6.57 7.15
CA GLN A 300 -0.05 6.87 5.72
C GLN A 300 -0.13 5.59 4.89
N VAL A 301 0.70 4.59 5.19
CA VAL A 301 0.72 3.32 4.45
C VAL A 301 -0.54 2.50 4.69
N GLU A 302 -0.96 2.33 5.94
CA GLU A 302 -2.19 1.58 6.25
C GLU A 302 -3.45 2.34 5.83
N GLY A 303 -3.40 3.67 5.85
CA GLY A 303 -4.45 4.55 5.34
C GLY A 303 -4.83 4.28 3.89
N VAL A 304 -3.92 3.73 3.07
CA VAL A 304 -4.21 3.38 1.67
C VAL A 304 -5.39 2.41 1.56
N VAL A 305 -5.50 1.40 2.44
CA VAL A 305 -6.64 0.46 2.41
C VAL A 305 -7.92 1.08 2.94
N VAL A 306 -7.81 2.10 3.80
CA VAL A 306 -8.95 2.87 4.32
C VAL A 306 -9.52 3.79 3.24
N GLU A 307 -8.66 4.49 2.53
CA GLU A 307 -9.01 5.41 1.45
C GLU A 307 -9.51 4.70 0.18
N ALA A 308 -8.99 3.50 -0.10
CA ALA A 308 -9.47 2.67 -1.19
C ALA A 308 -10.87 2.09 -0.94
N THR A 309 -11.42 2.22 0.27
CA THR A 309 -12.77 1.76 0.58
C THR A 309 -13.80 2.72 0.00
N LEU A 310 -14.76 2.15 -0.75
CA LEU A 310 -15.87 2.88 -1.35
C LEU A 310 -16.68 3.68 -0.31
N PRO A 311 -17.16 4.91 -0.62
CA PRO A 311 -17.91 5.73 0.33
C PRO A 311 -19.16 5.06 0.93
N GLN A 312 -19.83 4.21 0.15
CA GLN A 312 -20.98 3.41 0.60
C GLN A 312 -20.61 2.13 1.36
N GLY A 313 -19.32 1.81 1.42
CA GLY A 313 -18.74 0.66 2.10
C GLY A 313 -18.44 0.89 3.58
N TYR A 314 -17.67 -0.03 4.17
CA TYR A 314 -17.29 0.01 5.58
C TYR A 314 -15.80 -0.21 5.80
N VAL A 315 -15.21 0.53 6.73
CA VAL A 315 -13.85 0.32 7.25
C VAL A 315 -13.98 -0.24 8.66
N VAL A 316 -13.50 -1.45 8.86
CA VAL A 316 -13.54 -2.18 10.13
C VAL A 316 -12.20 -2.01 10.84
N LEU A 317 -12.21 -1.37 12.01
CA LEU A 317 -10.99 -0.98 12.73
C LEU A 317 -10.99 -1.52 14.15
N ASN A 318 -9.81 -1.92 14.62
CA ASN A 318 -9.58 -2.24 16.03
C ASN A 318 -9.56 -0.96 16.87
N ALA A 319 -10.58 -0.75 17.72
CA ALA A 319 -10.64 0.44 18.58
C ALA A 319 -9.69 0.39 19.78
N ASP A 320 -9.10 -0.78 20.08
CA ASP A 320 -8.16 -0.93 21.20
C ASP A 320 -6.76 -0.44 20.86
N GLU A 321 -6.49 -0.10 19.59
CA GLU A 321 -5.23 0.46 19.12
C GLU A 321 -5.39 1.92 18.65
N PRO A 322 -4.91 2.92 19.41
CA PRO A 322 -5.10 4.34 19.07
C PRO A 322 -4.56 4.75 17.70
N LEU A 323 -3.47 4.14 17.24
CA LEU A 323 -2.89 4.40 15.92
C LEU A 323 -3.75 3.81 14.78
N ILE A 324 -4.48 2.72 15.01
CA ILE A 324 -5.47 2.22 14.04
C ILE A 324 -6.65 3.19 14.00
N VAL A 325 -7.11 3.65 15.15
CA VAL A 325 -8.22 4.61 15.26
C VAL A 325 -7.93 5.91 14.50
N SER A 326 -6.69 6.41 14.50
CA SER A 326 -6.33 7.64 13.77
C SER A 326 -6.43 7.49 12.25
N THR A 327 -6.28 6.26 11.70
CA THR A 327 -6.49 6.02 10.25
C THR A 327 -7.92 6.32 9.81
N ALA A 328 -8.90 6.27 10.72
CA ALA A 328 -10.30 6.55 10.43
C ALA A 328 -10.54 7.94 9.83
N GLN A 329 -9.69 8.91 10.14
CA GLN A 329 -9.79 10.28 9.60
C GLN A 329 -9.56 10.35 8.08
N ARG A 330 -8.91 9.32 7.51
CA ARG A 330 -8.65 9.20 6.08
C ARG A 330 -9.81 8.55 5.33
N ALA A 331 -10.79 7.99 6.04
CA ALA A 331 -11.90 7.28 5.42
C ALA A 331 -12.91 8.25 4.79
N SER A 332 -13.28 7.98 3.53
CA SER A 332 -14.52 8.52 2.94
C SER A 332 -15.72 7.58 3.19
N ALA A 333 -15.45 6.36 3.62
CA ALA A 333 -16.41 5.30 3.91
C ALA A 333 -16.90 5.34 5.36
N ARG A 334 -17.92 4.53 5.67
CA ARG A 334 -18.43 4.40 7.03
C ARG A 334 -17.44 3.64 7.90
N ILE A 335 -17.25 4.07 9.13
CA ILE A 335 -16.41 3.36 10.11
C ILE A 335 -17.28 2.37 10.89
N ALA A 336 -16.71 1.21 11.20
CA ALA A 336 -17.22 0.28 12.20
C ALA A 336 -16.05 -0.18 13.07
N TYR A 337 -16.23 -0.20 14.39
CA TYR A 337 -15.16 -0.57 15.32
C TYR A 337 -15.38 -1.94 15.93
N PHE A 338 -14.31 -2.67 16.21
CA PHE A 338 -14.36 -3.78 17.16
C PHE A 338 -13.46 -3.52 18.36
N SER A 339 -13.82 -4.07 19.53
CA SER A 339 -13.07 -3.88 20.77
C SER A 339 -13.30 -5.03 21.75
N MET A 340 -12.24 -5.40 22.47
CA MET A 340 -12.28 -6.29 23.62
C MET A 340 -12.69 -5.58 24.92
N ASN A 341 -12.81 -4.25 24.91
CA ASN A 341 -13.08 -3.41 26.06
C ASN A 341 -14.36 -2.60 25.88
N THR A 342 -15.43 -3.02 26.56
CA THR A 342 -16.73 -2.31 26.56
C THR A 342 -16.69 -0.90 27.17
N LEU A 343 -15.63 -0.54 27.88
CA LEU A 343 -15.42 0.80 28.45
C LEU A 343 -14.55 1.70 27.57
N ASN A 344 -14.16 1.26 26.37
CA ASN A 344 -13.29 2.04 25.50
C ASN A 344 -14.01 3.34 25.03
N PRO A 345 -13.47 4.54 25.33
CA PRO A 345 -14.15 5.79 25.02
C PRO A 345 -14.38 6.01 23.52
N VAL A 346 -13.53 5.43 22.66
CA VAL A 346 -13.66 5.49 21.19
C VAL A 346 -14.98 4.85 20.75
N ILE A 347 -15.29 3.66 21.27
CA ILE A 347 -16.52 2.96 20.88
C ILE A 347 -17.77 3.67 21.43
N TRP A 348 -17.70 4.26 22.63
CA TRP A 348 -18.83 4.99 23.21
C TRP A 348 -19.19 6.23 22.39
N GLU A 349 -18.18 7.01 22.01
CA GLU A 349 -18.39 8.17 21.15
C GLU A 349 -18.90 7.75 19.76
N HIS A 350 -18.36 6.66 19.21
CA HIS A 350 -18.82 6.13 17.92
C HIS A 350 -20.28 5.66 17.95
N ILE A 351 -20.70 4.95 19.01
CA ILE A 351 -22.10 4.53 19.20
C ILE A 351 -23.01 5.75 19.31
N ARG A 352 -22.59 6.80 20.03
CA ARG A 352 -23.34 8.06 20.16
C ARG A 352 -23.57 8.75 18.80
N GLN A 353 -22.63 8.58 17.87
CA GLN A 353 -22.73 9.08 16.49
C GLN A 353 -23.53 8.14 15.57
N GLY A 354 -24.09 7.04 16.09
CA GLY A 354 -24.86 6.07 15.31
C GLY A 354 -24.00 5.04 14.58
N GLY A 355 -22.73 4.91 14.96
CA GLY A 355 -21.80 3.92 14.42
C GLY A 355 -22.10 2.49 14.88
N ILE A 356 -21.54 1.51 14.17
CA ILE A 356 -21.72 0.08 14.45
C ILE A 356 -20.46 -0.44 15.15
N VAL A 357 -20.63 -1.19 16.24
CA VAL A 357 -19.51 -1.73 17.01
C VAL A 357 -19.69 -3.23 17.28
N ALA A 358 -18.62 -4.01 17.20
CA ALA A 358 -18.57 -5.37 17.76
C ALA A 358 -17.74 -5.39 19.05
N VAL A 359 -18.30 -5.93 20.14
CA VAL A 359 -17.62 -5.98 21.44
C VAL A 359 -17.65 -7.36 22.09
N TYR A 360 -16.65 -7.64 22.92
CA TYR A 360 -16.68 -8.75 23.87
C TYR A 360 -17.25 -8.27 25.21
N GLU A 361 -18.39 -8.82 25.63
CA GLU A 361 -19.14 -8.42 26.83
C GLU A 361 -19.66 -9.67 27.56
N ASP A 362 -19.28 -9.85 28.83
CA ASP A 362 -19.81 -10.92 29.71
C ASP A 362 -19.77 -12.34 29.10
N GLY A 363 -18.71 -12.67 28.36
CA GLY A 363 -18.57 -13.97 27.70
C GLY A 363 -19.26 -14.07 26.32
N TYR A 364 -19.89 -13.00 25.86
CA TYR A 364 -20.56 -12.92 24.57
C TYR A 364 -19.80 -12.07 23.55
N LEU A 365 -19.89 -12.49 22.30
CA LEU A 365 -19.59 -11.67 21.12
C LEU A 365 -20.88 -10.92 20.78
N SER A 366 -20.85 -9.59 20.87
CA SER A 366 -22.03 -8.73 20.71
C SER A 366 -21.82 -7.72 19.59
N VAL A 367 -22.88 -7.40 18.83
CA VAL A 367 -22.91 -6.27 17.91
C VAL A 367 -23.83 -5.19 18.47
N ILE A 368 -23.35 -3.96 18.53
CA ILE A 368 -24.10 -2.77 18.92
C ILE A 368 -24.40 -1.99 17.63
N ASP A 369 -25.69 -1.83 17.34
CA ASP A 369 -26.19 -1.10 16.17
C ASP A 369 -27.37 -0.21 16.61
N GLY A 370 -27.12 1.10 16.62
CA GLY A 370 -28.02 2.08 17.23
C GLY A 370 -28.23 1.80 18.72
N THR A 371 -29.49 1.57 19.12
CA THR A 371 -29.85 1.29 20.52
C THR A 371 -29.89 -0.20 20.86
N ARG A 372 -29.52 -1.08 19.91
CA ARG A 372 -29.66 -2.53 20.07
C ARG A 372 -28.31 -3.14 20.40
N ILE A 373 -28.26 -3.87 21.50
CA ILE A 373 -27.15 -4.79 21.80
C ILE A 373 -27.61 -6.19 21.37
N ILE A 374 -26.96 -6.72 20.35
CA ILE A 374 -27.30 -7.99 19.73
C ILE A 374 -26.22 -9.01 20.10
N ARG A 375 -26.52 -9.87 21.08
CA ARG A 375 -25.64 -10.99 21.45
C ARG A 375 -25.64 -12.03 20.34
N VAL A 376 -24.52 -12.12 19.62
CA VAL A 376 -24.33 -13.04 18.49
C VAL A 376 -24.13 -14.45 19.01
N GLU A 377 -23.11 -14.71 19.83
CA GLU A 377 -22.86 -16.03 20.41
C GLU A 377 -21.97 -15.94 21.66
N GLN A 378 -22.06 -16.92 22.56
CA GLN A 378 -21.10 -17.08 23.64
C GLN A 378 -19.75 -17.55 23.08
N VAL A 379 -18.67 -16.95 23.55
CA VAL A 379 -17.31 -17.30 23.09
C VAL A 379 -16.98 -18.77 23.38
N SER A 380 -17.49 -19.34 24.47
CA SER A 380 -17.38 -20.76 24.80
C SER A 380 -17.95 -21.71 23.75
N ASN A 381 -18.88 -21.24 22.91
CA ASN A 381 -19.48 -22.03 21.83
C ASN A 381 -18.77 -21.83 20.47
N VAL A 382 -17.70 -21.04 20.43
CA VAL A 382 -16.97 -20.70 19.20
C VAL A 382 -15.60 -21.40 19.19
N PRO A 383 -15.44 -22.54 18.51
CA PRO A 383 -14.22 -23.36 18.60
C PRO A 383 -12.95 -22.61 18.20
N THR A 384 -13.03 -21.72 17.22
CA THR A 384 -11.87 -20.94 16.73
C THR A 384 -11.30 -19.95 17.74
N THR A 385 -12.02 -19.63 18.82
CA THR A 385 -11.50 -18.80 19.91
C THR A 385 -10.76 -19.62 20.97
N LEU A 386 -10.54 -20.91 20.70
CA LEU A 386 -10.16 -21.92 21.69
C LEU A 386 -11.13 -21.91 22.88
N HIS A 387 -12.43 -21.83 22.58
CA HIS A 387 -13.51 -21.73 23.57
C HIS A 387 -13.32 -20.58 24.58
N GLY A 388 -12.72 -19.47 24.12
CA GLY A 388 -12.48 -18.24 24.90
C GLY A 388 -11.14 -18.13 25.60
N LEU A 389 -10.23 -19.07 25.36
CA LEU A 389 -8.91 -19.06 26.00
C LEU A 389 -7.93 -18.05 25.39
N THR A 390 -8.22 -17.49 24.21
CA THR A 390 -7.28 -16.58 23.51
C THR A 390 -7.93 -15.25 23.16
N PRO A 391 -7.67 -14.17 23.93
CA PRO A 391 -8.21 -12.83 23.67
C PRO A 391 -7.97 -12.33 22.24
N VAL A 392 -6.80 -12.63 21.67
CA VAL A 392 -6.47 -12.29 20.29
C VAL A 392 -7.46 -12.90 19.30
N LEU A 393 -7.75 -14.21 19.42
CA LEU A 393 -8.70 -14.90 18.54
C LEU A 393 -10.16 -14.45 18.76
N ILE A 394 -10.49 -13.95 19.96
CA ILE A 394 -11.78 -13.29 20.21
C ILE A 394 -11.86 -11.98 19.40
N GLY A 395 -10.81 -11.15 19.44
CA GLY A 395 -10.72 -9.92 18.65
C GLY A 395 -10.87 -10.17 17.15
N GLU A 396 -10.14 -11.15 16.60
CA GLU A 396 -10.26 -11.57 15.20
C GLU A 396 -11.68 -12.04 14.83
N THR A 397 -12.33 -12.73 15.77
CA THR A 397 -13.72 -13.18 15.59
C THR A 397 -14.69 -11.99 15.61
N LEU A 398 -14.47 -10.98 16.47
CA LEU A 398 -15.27 -9.76 16.47
C LEU A 398 -15.15 -9.01 15.13
N ALA A 399 -13.92 -8.88 14.59
CA ALA A 399 -13.70 -8.28 13.28
C ALA A 399 -14.46 -9.04 12.17
N ALA A 400 -14.38 -10.38 12.16
CA ALA A 400 -15.09 -11.21 11.17
C ALA A 400 -16.63 -11.11 11.30
N ILE A 401 -17.17 -11.09 12.53
CA ILE A 401 -18.59 -10.87 12.79
C ILE A 401 -19.02 -9.52 12.23
N LEU A 402 -18.24 -8.47 12.49
CA LEU A 402 -18.56 -7.13 12.07
C LEU A 402 -18.57 -7.00 10.55
N VAL A 403 -17.58 -7.58 9.85
CA VAL A 403 -17.56 -7.67 8.39
C VAL A 403 -18.80 -8.37 7.85
N ALA A 404 -19.16 -9.53 8.39
CA ALA A 404 -20.35 -10.28 7.96
C ALA A 404 -21.64 -9.49 8.20
N TYR A 405 -21.75 -8.83 9.36
CA TYR A 405 -22.92 -8.04 9.74
C TYR A 405 -23.13 -6.83 8.82
N VAL A 406 -22.09 -6.03 8.57
CA VAL A 406 -22.20 -4.84 7.69
C VAL A 406 -22.39 -5.21 6.21
N GLN A 407 -22.01 -6.43 5.82
CA GLN A 407 -22.28 -7.01 4.51
C GLN A 407 -23.68 -7.66 4.41
N GLY A 408 -24.49 -7.58 5.47
CA GLY A 408 -25.90 -7.97 5.48
C GLY A 408 -26.18 -9.43 5.81
N ILE A 409 -25.20 -10.19 6.32
CA ILE A 409 -25.45 -11.55 6.81
C ILE A 409 -26.29 -11.47 8.10
N SER A 410 -27.39 -12.22 8.15
CA SER A 410 -28.25 -12.24 9.33
C SER A 410 -27.54 -12.82 10.56
N VAL A 411 -27.79 -12.25 11.73
CA VAL A 411 -27.19 -12.71 13.01
C VAL A 411 -27.43 -14.20 13.29
N PRO A 412 -28.62 -14.79 13.01
CA PRO A 412 -28.80 -16.24 13.13
C PRO A 412 -27.84 -17.06 12.26
N ASN A 413 -27.58 -16.61 11.02
CA ASN A 413 -26.64 -17.28 10.12
C ASN A 413 -25.19 -17.12 10.60
N ILE A 414 -24.81 -15.91 11.05
CA ILE A 414 -23.48 -15.68 11.64
C ILE A 414 -23.28 -16.61 12.84
N ARG A 415 -24.23 -16.65 13.78
CA ARG A 415 -24.21 -17.52 14.95
C ARG A 415 -24.02 -19.00 14.58
N ALA A 416 -24.81 -19.50 13.64
CA ALA A 416 -24.76 -20.90 13.25
C ALA A 416 -23.45 -21.25 12.53
N ALA A 417 -22.93 -20.34 11.69
CA ALA A 417 -21.65 -20.49 11.03
C ALA A 417 -20.48 -20.51 12.03
N LEU A 418 -20.46 -19.63 13.04
CA LEU A 418 -19.41 -19.59 14.07
C LEU A 418 -19.27 -20.90 14.84
N LYS A 419 -20.40 -21.55 15.17
CA LYS A 419 -20.41 -22.83 15.88
C LYS A 419 -19.82 -24.00 15.09
N THR A 420 -19.80 -23.90 13.77
CA THR A 420 -19.36 -24.99 12.88
C THR A 420 -17.94 -24.80 12.36
N TYR A 421 -17.35 -23.62 12.57
CA TYR A 421 -16.01 -23.33 12.09
C TYR A 421 -14.94 -23.94 13.01
N VAL A 422 -14.18 -24.89 12.46
CA VAL A 422 -12.98 -25.45 13.09
C VAL A 422 -11.78 -24.93 12.31
N GLY A 423 -11.00 -24.04 12.91
CA GLY A 423 -9.80 -23.51 12.29
C GLY A 423 -8.76 -24.63 12.07
N SER A 424 -8.12 -24.65 10.91
CA SER A 424 -6.94 -25.50 10.71
C SER A 424 -5.76 -24.85 11.42
N THR A 425 -5.40 -25.31 12.61
CA THR A 425 -4.14 -24.96 13.25
C THR A 425 -3.01 -25.66 12.49
N ARG A 426 -2.40 -25.00 11.50
CA ARG A 426 -0.98 -25.28 11.25
C ARG A 426 -0.23 -24.67 12.45
N PRO A 427 0.53 -25.44 13.23
CA PRO A 427 1.39 -24.86 14.25
C PRO A 427 2.30 -23.84 13.58
N LEU A 428 2.42 -22.65 14.16
CA LEU A 428 3.43 -21.68 13.75
C LEU A 428 4.79 -22.39 13.78
N SER A 429 5.51 -22.42 12.65
CA SER A 429 6.81 -23.07 12.53
C SER A 429 7.96 -22.28 13.17
N HIS A 430 7.65 -21.22 13.92
CA HIS A 430 8.62 -20.48 14.72
C HIS A 430 8.26 -20.60 16.21
N PRO A 431 9.18 -21.06 17.07
CA PRO A 431 8.98 -20.98 18.50
C PRO A 431 8.81 -19.52 18.90
N LEU A 432 7.79 -19.23 19.71
CA LEU A 432 7.75 -18.01 20.51
C LEU A 432 9.00 -18.03 21.40
N ILE A 433 9.98 -17.19 21.09
CA ILE A 433 11.13 -16.96 21.96
C ILE A 433 10.60 -16.24 23.19
N ALA A 434 10.47 -16.96 24.30
CA ALA A 434 10.25 -16.33 25.59
C ALA A 434 11.39 -15.34 25.87
N SER A 435 11.07 -14.20 26.48
CA SER A 435 11.99 -13.09 26.75
C SER A 435 13.14 -13.42 27.72
N ASP A 436 13.33 -14.69 28.08
CA ASP A 436 14.38 -15.20 28.95
C ASP A 436 15.36 -16.16 28.24
N GLY A 437 15.24 -16.34 26.92
CA GLY A 437 16.26 -17.00 26.10
C GLY A 437 16.46 -18.50 26.38
N ARG A 438 15.51 -19.17 27.03
CA ARG A 438 15.56 -20.63 27.26
C ARG A 438 14.62 -21.36 26.30
N THR A 439 15.20 -22.15 25.42
CA THR A 439 14.47 -23.13 24.59
C THR A 439 14.16 -24.36 25.44
N GLU A 440 12.92 -24.50 25.91
CA GLU A 440 12.43 -25.77 26.43
C GLU A 440 11.93 -26.63 25.25
N PRO A 441 12.39 -27.90 25.10
CA PRO A 441 11.86 -28.78 24.08
C PRO A 441 10.46 -29.27 24.49
N TRP A 442 9.47 -29.05 23.61
CA TRP A 442 8.12 -29.59 23.76
C TRP A 442 8.18 -31.12 23.86
N SER A 443 7.82 -31.67 25.03
CA SER A 443 7.49 -33.08 25.19
C SER A 443 6.07 -33.33 24.68
N SER A 444 5.96 -34.16 23.65
CA SER A 444 4.68 -34.67 23.16
C SER A 444 4.07 -35.59 24.21
N ASN A 445 3.01 -35.17 24.89
CA ASN A 445 2.06 -36.06 25.56
C ASN A 445 0.82 -35.30 26.01
N TYR A 446 -0.18 -35.20 25.13
CA TYR A 446 -1.58 -35.09 25.52
C TYR A 446 -2.43 -35.86 24.50
N ASN A 447 -2.40 -37.19 24.62
CA ASN A 447 -3.51 -38.03 24.20
C ASN A 447 -4.55 -37.97 25.31
N LEU A 448 -5.65 -37.26 25.10
CA LEU A 448 -6.86 -37.35 25.90
C LEU A 448 -8.01 -37.79 24.99
N LEU A 449 -8.04 -39.09 24.73
CA LEU A 449 -9.22 -39.83 24.32
C LEU A 449 -9.31 -41.06 25.22
N ASP A 450 -9.76 -40.86 26.45
CA ASP A 450 -10.26 -41.96 27.27
C ASP A 450 -11.75 -42.15 26.94
N GLN A 451 -12.06 -43.25 26.26
CA GLN A 451 -13.39 -43.86 26.29
C GLN A 451 -13.35 -45.10 27.19
N PRO A 452 -14.32 -45.31 28.09
CA PRO A 452 -14.40 -46.55 28.85
C PRO A 452 -15.21 -47.58 28.04
N CYS A 453 -14.66 -48.77 27.84
CA CYS A 453 -15.43 -49.98 27.57
C CYS A 453 -14.71 -51.21 28.13
N SER A 454 -15.41 -51.86 29.07
CA SER A 454 -15.13 -53.16 29.74
C SER A 454 -14.14 -53.16 30.90
#